data_AF-A0A7G1KPV5-F1
#
_entry.id   AF-A0A7G1KPV5-F1
#
_cell.length_a   1.000
_cell.length_b   1.000
_cell.length_c   1.000
_cell.angle_alpha   90.00
_cell.angle_beta   90.00
_cell.angle_gamma   90.00
#
_symmetry.space_group_name_H-M   'P 1'
#
loop_
_entity.id
_entity.type
_entity.pdbx_description
1 polymer ?
#
loop_
_entity_poly.entity_id
_entity_poly.type
_entity_poly.pdbx_seq_one_letter_code
_entity_poly.pdbx_strand_id
1 'polypeptide(L)'
;MTDVTVADTIRWLHEEGLSRLVGVADRVSHPISAFTVDIATGTVTVYPAAGGGVGSDVMTLAADDLPHPTGTSRRLVIVGVTTAESVLVLDLSASLDLAINAARPETVARSWVLQLLLNPEITIVTNSGDVALVDSPRLRQSFIPGGGATIVSVDDERPPVTTISFNPTTEEPDHIDVADDGSGEMYLRARFWRLRQVLTLDDVQWRVLADQLEAADQSAAPPDRPTVAPPPDRVTVSAPDARAT
;
A
#
# COMPACT_ATOMS: atom_id res chain seq x y z
N MET A 1 31.08 8.43 14.14
CA MET A 1 29.66 8.55 13.78
C MET A 1 29.43 7.57 12.66
N THR A 2 28.45 6.68 12.79
CA THR A 2 28.09 5.78 11.69
C THR A 2 27.27 6.59 10.72
N ASP A 3 27.70 6.65 9.46
CA ASP A 3 26.95 7.37 8.42
C ASP A 3 25.61 6.66 8.20
N VAL A 4 24.53 7.45 8.15
CA VAL A 4 23.17 6.94 7.90
C VAL A 4 23.07 6.50 6.44
N THR A 5 22.62 5.27 6.22
CA THR A 5 22.48 4.71 4.87
C THR A 5 21.05 4.80 4.35
N VAL A 6 20.87 4.64 3.03
CA VAL A 6 19.54 4.46 2.39
C VAL A 6 18.74 3.36 3.09
N ALA A 7 19.39 2.23 3.40
CA ALA A 7 18.75 1.09 4.03
C ALA A 7 18.28 1.43 5.46
N ASP A 8 19.06 2.22 6.20
CA ASP A 8 18.65 2.71 7.52
C ASP A 8 17.45 3.64 7.44
N THR A 9 17.42 4.55 6.46
CA THR A 9 16.28 5.46 6.24
C THR A 9 15.01 4.68 5.86
N ILE A 10 15.10 3.72 4.94
CA ILE A 10 13.94 2.89 4.52
C ILE A 10 13.45 2.03 5.68
N ARG A 11 14.37 1.42 6.45
CA ARG A 11 14.01 0.64 7.64
C ARG A 11 13.28 1.49 8.67
N TRP A 12 13.82 2.68 8.99
CA TRP A 12 13.16 3.63 9.89
C TRP A 12 11.77 4.03 9.39
N LEU A 13 11.62 4.30 8.09
CA LEU A 13 10.32 4.62 7.48
C LEU A 13 9.29 3.51 7.73
N HIS A 14 9.66 2.25 7.52
CA HIS A 14 8.76 1.12 7.75
C HIS A 14 8.47 0.86 9.24
N GLU A 15 9.46 1.01 10.12
CA GLU A 15 9.31 0.75 11.56
C GLU A 15 8.42 1.80 12.23
N GLU A 16 8.57 3.08 11.87
CA GLU A 16 7.77 4.14 12.46
C GLU A 16 7.53 5.35 11.55
N GLY A 17 8.46 5.69 10.65
CA GLY A 17 8.46 6.97 9.94
C GLY A 17 7.19 7.22 9.14
N LEU A 18 6.66 6.24 8.41
CA LEU A 18 5.42 6.38 7.63
C LEU A 18 4.24 6.80 8.51
N SER A 19 4.05 6.16 9.67
CA SER A 19 2.98 6.52 10.61
C SER A 19 3.16 7.92 11.21
N ARG A 20 4.40 8.38 11.39
CA ARG A 20 4.69 9.75 11.83
C ARG A 20 4.39 10.78 10.73
N LEU A 21 4.68 10.46 9.47
CA LEU A 21 4.36 11.32 8.31
C LEU A 21 2.85 11.51 8.15
N VAL A 22 2.04 10.47 8.39
CA VAL A 22 0.56 10.61 8.46
C VAL A 22 0.14 11.64 9.49
N GLY A 23 0.77 11.66 10.67
CA GLY A 23 0.48 12.65 11.71
C GLY A 23 0.75 14.10 11.29
N VAL A 24 1.64 14.32 10.30
CA VAL A 24 1.85 15.65 9.70
C VAL A 24 0.69 16.01 8.78
N ALA A 25 0.18 15.05 7.99
CA ALA A 25 -0.98 15.22 7.12
C ALA A 25 -2.22 15.69 7.87
N ASP A 26 -2.42 15.18 9.09
CA ASP A 26 -3.57 15.56 9.94
C ASP A 26 -3.48 16.99 10.51
N ARG A 27 -2.31 17.65 10.41
CA ARG A 27 -2.06 19.00 10.93
C ARG A 27 -2.09 20.09 9.86
N VAL A 28 -2.17 19.71 8.58
CA VAL A 28 -2.20 20.66 7.46
C VAL A 28 -3.60 20.76 6.88
N SER A 29 -3.92 21.94 6.34
CA SER A 29 -5.25 22.23 5.78
C SER A 29 -5.45 21.69 4.36
N HIS A 30 -4.39 21.26 3.69
CA HIS A 30 -4.42 20.76 2.31
C HIS A 30 -3.93 19.31 2.28
N PRO A 31 -4.49 18.45 1.40
CA PRO A 31 -3.97 17.11 1.19
C PRO A 31 -2.48 17.16 0.83
N ILE A 32 -1.69 16.27 1.42
CA ILE A 32 -0.28 16.09 1.07
C ILE A 32 -0.22 15.05 -0.05
N SER A 33 0.54 15.33 -1.12
CA SER A 33 0.76 14.35 -2.18
C SER A 33 2.07 13.58 -2.01
N ALA A 34 3.10 14.19 -1.43
CA ALA A 34 4.37 13.50 -1.26
C ALA A 34 5.19 14.04 -0.08
N PHE A 35 6.22 13.27 0.29
CA PHE A 35 7.27 13.63 1.21
C PHE A 35 8.63 13.23 0.62
N THR A 36 9.68 13.98 0.93
CA THR A 36 11.05 13.49 0.77
C THR A 36 11.76 13.50 2.10
N VAL A 37 12.58 12.48 2.34
CA VAL A 37 13.43 12.38 3.55
C VAL A 37 14.88 12.39 3.09
N ASP A 38 15.59 13.48 3.38
CA ASP A 38 17.01 13.61 3.08
C ASP A 38 17.82 12.61 3.92
N ILE A 39 18.64 11.79 3.26
CA ILE A 39 19.34 10.67 3.92
C ILE A 39 20.42 11.18 4.87
N ALA A 40 21.14 12.24 4.48
CA ALA A 40 22.28 12.74 5.24
C ALA A 40 21.86 13.51 6.50
N THR A 41 20.74 14.23 6.42
CA THR A 41 20.31 15.17 7.47
C THR A 41 19.07 14.70 8.23
N GLY A 42 18.33 13.72 7.71
CA GLY A 42 17.02 13.34 8.26
C GLY A 42 15.96 14.43 8.08
N THR A 43 16.20 15.40 7.19
CA THR A 43 15.26 16.48 6.90
C THR A 43 14.08 15.93 6.10
N VAL A 44 12.87 16.14 6.60
CA VAL A 44 11.62 15.79 5.94
C VAL A 44 11.04 17.02 5.25
N THR A 45 10.82 16.92 3.95
CA THR A 45 10.16 17.93 3.14
C THR A 45 8.79 17.44 2.74
N VAL A 46 7.76 18.26 2.97
CA VAL A 46 6.35 17.93 2.79
C VAL A 46 5.80 18.67 1.58
N TYR A 47 5.15 17.96 0.67
CA TYR A 47 4.66 18.51 -0.59
C TYR A 47 3.13 18.45 -0.65
N PRO A 48 2.43 19.58 -0.47
CA PRO A 48 0.97 19.65 -0.66
C PRO A 48 0.56 19.34 -2.10
N ALA A 49 -0.60 18.70 -2.27
CA ALA A 49 -1.22 18.35 -3.54
C ALA A 49 -1.71 19.58 -4.33
N ALA A 50 -2.05 20.67 -3.63
CA ALA A 50 -2.31 21.98 -4.23
C ALA A 50 -0.97 22.73 -4.37
N GLY A 51 -0.40 22.78 -5.58
CA GLY A 51 1.01 23.16 -5.74
C GLY A 51 1.38 24.02 -6.96
N GLY A 52 0.43 24.59 -7.69
CA GLY A 52 0.72 25.38 -8.92
C GLY A 52 0.69 26.91 -8.77
N GLY A 53 0.42 27.44 -7.57
CA GLY A 53 0.23 28.87 -7.33
C GLY A 53 1.24 29.48 -6.35
N VAL A 54 1.36 30.81 -6.37
CA VAL A 54 2.16 31.58 -5.39
C VAL A 54 1.67 31.26 -3.97
N GLY A 55 2.56 30.72 -3.13
CA GLY A 55 2.23 30.28 -1.76
C GLY A 55 2.00 28.76 -1.59
N SER A 56 2.44 27.91 -2.54
CA SER A 56 2.52 26.46 -2.32
C SER A 56 3.66 26.13 -1.36
N ASP A 57 3.48 26.46 -0.09
CA ASP A 57 4.54 26.35 0.91
C ASP A 57 4.83 24.88 1.19
N VAL A 58 5.93 24.43 0.59
CA VAL A 58 6.62 23.20 0.98
C VAL A 58 7.07 23.38 2.42
N MET A 59 6.65 22.49 3.30
CA MET A 59 7.04 22.52 4.71
C MET A 59 8.27 21.66 4.93
N THR A 60 9.18 22.09 5.80
CA THR A 60 10.38 21.32 6.16
C THR A 60 10.42 21.10 7.67
N LEU A 61 10.72 19.87 8.08
CA LEU A 61 10.76 19.39 9.46
C LEU A 61 12.00 18.52 9.65
N ALA A 62 12.59 18.49 10.84
CA ALA A 62 13.51 17.41 11.19
C ALA A 62 12.72 16.12 11.47
N ALA A 63 13.29 14.95 11.18
CA ALA A 63 12.66 13.67 11.51
C ALA A 63 12.30 13.54 13.00
N ASP A 64 13.13 14.11 13.89
CA ASP A 64 12.91 14.10 15.34
C ASP A 64 11.74 15.01 15.79
N ASP A 65 11.38 16.01 14.98
CA ASP A 65 10.26 16.92 15.23
C ASP A 65 8.93 16.38 14.71
N LEU A 66 8.94 15.23 14.02
CA LEU A 66 7.72 14.61 13.55
C LEU A 66 6.83 14.20 14.73
N PRO A 67 5.50 14.22 14.54
CA PRO A 67 4.57 13.70 15.53
C PRO A 67 4.92 12.27 15.94
N HIS A 68 4.59 11.90 17.18
CA HIS A 68 4.66 10.51 17.60
C HIS A 68 3.79 9.64 16.68
N PRO A 69 4.18 8.38 16.42
CA PRO A 69 3.43 7.50 15.54
C PRO A 69 2.04 7.23 16.13
N THR A 70 1.00 7.69 15.45
CA THR A 70 -0.39 7.46 15.87
C THR A 70 -1.16 6.81 14.72
N GLY A 71 -1.58 5.56 14.91
CA GLY A 71 -2.38 4.83 13.93
C GLY A 71 -1.54 4.13 12.86
N THR A 72 -2.08 4.05 11.65
CA THR A 72 -1.54 3.28 10.52
C THR A 72 -0.78 4.17 9.54
N SER A 73 -0.03 3.57 8.62
CA SER A 73 0.62 4.28 7.51
C SER A 73 -0.35 4.80 6.44
N ARG A 74 -1.67 4.60 6.60
CA ARG A 74 -2.70 4.88 5.58
C ARG A 74 -2.26 4.31 4.22
N ARG A 75 -2.41 5.07 3.13
CA ARG A 75 -1.98 4.70 1.78
C ARG A 75 -0.60 5.27 1.41
N LEU A 76 0.30 5.47 2.38
CA LEU A 76 1.65 5.92 2.09
C LEU A 76 2.52 4.79 1.52
N VAL A 77 3.26 5.08 0.46
CA VAL A 77 4.22 4.16 -0.17
C VAL A 77 5.56 4.84 -0.39
N ILE A 78 6.65 4.13 -0.12
CA ILE A 78 7.99 4.54 -0.51
C ILE A 78 8.16 4.21 -2.00
N VAL A 79 8.48 5.23 -2.79
CA VAL A 79 8.63 5.11 -4.24
C VAL A 79 10.06 4.71 -4.62
N GLY A 80 11.05 5.32 -3.99
CA GLY A 80 12.45 5.12 -4.35
C GLY A 80 13.37 6.20 -3.79
N VAL A 81 14.58 6.26 -4.34
CA VAL A 81 15.59 7.25 -3.97
C VAL A 81 15.77 8.25 -5.09
N THR A 82 15.69 9.53 -4.76
CA THR A 82 15.88 10.64 -5.70
C THR A 82 17.36 10.80 -6.08
N THR A 83 17.63 11.50 -7.17
CA THR A 83 18.99 11.91 -7.54
C THR A 83 19.61 12.93 -6.57
N ALA A 84 18.81 13.46 -5.63
CA ALA A 84 19.24 14.38 -4.58
C ALA A 84 19.50 13.65 -3.25
N GLU A 85 19.68 12.32 -3.26
CA GLU A 85 19.92 11.51 -2.05
C GLU A 85 18.81 11.66 -0.99
N SER A 86 17.56 11.73 -1.44
CA SER A 86 16.40 11.68 -0.55
C SER A 86 15.51 10.48 -0.88
N VAL A 87 14.87 9.89 0.12
CA VAL A 87 13.84 8.87 -0.09
C VAL A 87 12.51 9.56 -0.40
N LEU A 88 11.87 9.21 -1.52
CA LEU A 88 10.55 9.74 -1.91
C LEU A 88 9.44 8.84 -1.36
N VAL A 89 8.48 9.45 -0.67
CA VAL A 89 7.26 8.79 -0.17
C VAL A 89 6.05 9.48 -0.80
N LEU A 90 5.10 8.70 -1.30
CA LEU A 90 3.88 9.16 -1.94
C LEU A 90 2.68 8.88 -1.04
N ASP A 91 1.76 9.84 -0.96
CA ASP A 91 0.42 9.62 -0.42
C ASP A 91 -0.56 9.33 -1.56
N LEU A 92 -0.91 8.06 -1.72
CA LEU A 92 -1.85 7.61 -2.74
C LEU A 92 -3.26 8.13 -2.52
N SER A 93 -3.63 8.56 -1.29
CA SER A 93 -4.96 9.14 -1.04
C SER A 93 -5.14 10.52 -1.69
N ALA A 94 -4.04 11.20 -2.03
CA ALA A 94 -4.06 12.48 -2.73
C ALA A 94 -3.89 12.37 -4.26
N SER A 95 -3.56 11.17 -4.77
CA SER A 95 -3.32 10.87 -6.19
C SER A 95 -4.26 9.72 -6.60
N LEU A 96 -5.51 10.06 -6.91
CA LEU A 96 -6.59 9.07 -7.04
C LEU A 96 -6.48 8.20 -8.28
N ASP A 97 -5.91 8.74 -9.35
CA ASP A 97 -5.60 8.03 -10.59
C ASP A 97 -4.10 8.23 -10.82
N LEU A 98 -3.35 7.12 -10.86
CA LEU A 98 -1.89 7.12 -10.98
C LEU A 98 -1.43 6.05 -11.96
N ALA A 99 -0.61 6.41 -12.94
CA ALA A 99 -0.06 5.42 -13.88
C ALA A 99 1.34 4.94 -13.47
N ILE A 100 1.64 3.66 -13.76
CA ILE A 100 2.98 3.10 -13.78
C ILE A 100 3.31 2.75 -15.23
N ASN A 101 4.27 3.49 -15.80
CA ASN A 101 4.79 3.26 -17.14
C ASN A 101 6.16 2.59 -17.04
N ALA A 102 6.24 1.31 -17.42
CA ALA A 102 7.46 0.53 -17.33
C ALA A 102 7.41 -0.65 -18.30
N ALA A 103 8.57 -1.24 -18.60
CA ALA A 103 8.62 -2.54 -19.28
C ALA A 103 7.92 -3.64 -18.47
N ARG A 104 7.96 -3.54 -17.14
CA ARG A 104 7.35 -4.47 -16.17
C ARG A 104 6.70 -3.72 -14.99
N PRO A 105 5.54 -3.07 -15.19
CA PRO A 105 4.90 -2.26 -14.15
C PRO A 105 4.57 -3.06 -12.88
N GLU A 106 4.36 -4.37 -13.01
CA GLU A 106 4.07 -5.28 -11.90
C GLU A 106 5.19 -5.27 -10.84
N THR A 107 6.46 -5.10 -11.21
CA THR A 107 7.56 -5.13 -10.24
C THR A 107 7.54 -3.91 -9.33
N VAL A 108 7.10 -2.76 -9.84
CA VAL A 108 6.87 -1.54 -9.04
C VAL A 108 5.62 -1.74 -8.19
N ALA A 109 4.52 -2.18 -8.80
CA ALA A 109 3.26 -2.38 -8.11
C ALA A 109 3.37 -3.34 -6.93
N ARG A 110 4.07 -4.47 -7.08
CA ARG A 110 4.31 -5.43 -5.98
C ARG A 110 5.05 -4.81 -4.81
N SER A 111 6.04 -3.95 -5.07
CA SER A 111 6.77 -3.26 -4.00
C SER A 111 5.85 -2.33 -3.21
N TRP A 112 4.94 -1.61 -3.89
CA TRP A 112 3.96 -0.74 -3.23
C TRP A 112 2.88 -1.54 -2.50
N VAL A 113 2.35 -2.58 -3.14
CA VAL A 113 1.31 -3.46 -2.58
C VAL A 113 1.77 -4.10 -1.27
N LEU A 114 3.02 -4.60 -1.18
CA LEU A 114 3.54 -5.13 0.09
C LEU A 114 3.57 -4.08 1.20
N GLN A 115 3.98 -2.86 0.89
CA GLN A 115 4.01 -1.77 1.87
C GLN A 115 2.60 -1.40 2.33
N LEU A 116 1.64 -1.35 1.41
CA LEU A 116 0.24 -1.06 1.72
C LEU A 116 -0.39 -2.15 2.58
N LEU A 117 -0.07 -3.42 2.34
CA LEU A 117 -0.60 -4.54 3.13
C LEU A 117 -0.12 -4.55 4.59
N LEU A 118 0.94 -3.81 4.93
CA LEU A 118 1.37 -3.58 6.32
C LEU A 118 0.30 -2.84 7.15
N ASN A 119 -0.53 -2.02 6.51
CA ASN A 119 -1.67 -1.39 7.16
C ASN A 119 -2.87 -2.35 7.11
N PRO A 120 -3.36 -2.90 8.25
CA PRO A 120 -4.43 -3.91 8.26
C PRO A 120 -5.77 -3.45 7.67
N GLU A 121 -6.01 -2.14 7.58
CA GLU A 121 -7.24 -1.55 7.05
C GLU A 121 -7.28 -1.53 5.52
N ILE A 122 -6.15 -1.73 4.85
CA ILE A 122 -6.10 -1.70 3.39
C ILE A 122 -6.63 -2.99 2.78
N THR A 123 -7.47 -2.85 1.76
CA THR A 123 -7.83 -3.89 0.81
C THR A 123 -7.45 -3.46 -0.60
N ILE A 124 -7.04 -4.43 -1.40
CA ILE A 124 -6.54 -4.23 -2.75
C ILE A 124 -7.24 -5.20 -3.69
N VAL A 125 -7.72 -4.68 -4.81
CA VAL A 125 -8.32 -5.45 -5.88
C VAL A 125 -7.56 -5.19 -7.17
N THR A 126 -7.19 -6.24 -7.89
CA THR A 126 -6.47 -6.11 -9.16
C THR A 126 -6.98 -7.11 -10.19
N ASN A 127 -6.88 -6.79 -11.48
CA ASN A 127 -7.07 -7.75 -12.56
C ASN A 127 -5.74 -8.42 -13.00
N SER A 128 -4.60 -8.04 -12.42
CA SER A 128 -3.29 -8.66 -12.68
C SER A 128 -3.11 -9.94 -11.88
N GLY A 129 -2.97 -11.08 -12.58
CA GLY A 129 -2.57 -12.33 -11.95
C GLY A 129 -1.12 -12.31 -11.43
N ASP A 130 -0.29 -11.39 -11.95
CA ASP A 130 1.10 -11.24 -11.55
C ASP A 130 1.26 -10.44 -10.25
N VAL A 131 0.24 -9.70 -9.83
CA VAL A 131 0.23 -8.90 -8.58
C VAL A 131 -0.69 -9.51 -7.52
N ALA A 132 -1.71 -10.27 -7.91
CA ALA A 132 -2.63 -10.88 -6.95
C ALA A 132 -1.96 -11.98 -6.09
N LEU A 133 -2.53 -12.22 -4.91
CA LEU A 133 -2.27 -13.39 -4.06
C LEU A 133 -3.55 -14.24 -4.04
N VAL A 134 -3.44 -15.54 -4.29
CA VAL A 134 -4.61 -16.38 -4.64
C VAL A 134 -5.60 -16.46 -3.48
N ASP A 135 -5.12 -16.68 -2.27
CA ASP A 135 -5.96 -16.89 -1.09
C ASP A 135 -6.01 -15.68 -0.14
N SER A 136 -5.50 -14.52 -0.56
CA SER A 136 -5.48 -13.35 0.33
C SER A 136 -6.84 -12.66 0.39
N PRO A 137 -7.45 -12.51 1.59
CA PRO A 137 -8.68 -11.76 1.75
C PRO A 137 -8.49 -10.25 1.53
N ARG A 138 -7.25 -9.75 1.52
CA ARG A 138 -6.91 -8.32 1.44
C ARG A 138 -6.25 -7.92 0.13
N LEU A 139 -5.76 -8.88 -0.67
CA LEU A 139 -5.22 -8.64 -2.01
C LEU A 139 -5.84 -9.65 -2.98
N ARG A 140 -6.94 -9.26 -3.63
CA ARG A 140 -7.76 -10.18 -4.42
C ARG A 140 -7.59 -9.92 -5.90
N GLN A 141 -7.53 -11.01 -6.66
CA GLN A 141 -7.77 -10.92 -8.10
C GLN A 141 -9.29 -10.79 -8.35
N SER A 142 -9.68 -9.82 -9.16
CA SER A 142 -11.05 -9.69 -9.64
C SER A 142 -11.08 -9.37 -11.13
N PHE A 143 -12.12 -9.81 -11.81
CA PHE A 143 -12.40 -9.36 -13.16
C PHE A 143 -13.03 -7.96 -13.09
N ILE A 144 -12.38 -6.99 -13.74
CA ILE A 144 -12.85 -5.60 -13.78
C ILE A 144 -13.35 -5.31 -15.22
N PRO A 145 -14.67 -5.26 -15.44
CA PRO A 145 -15.23 -5.03 -16.78
C PRO A 145 -14.95 -3.61 -17.27
N GLY A 146 -14.64 -3.47 -18.56
CA GLY A 146 -14.58 -2.18 -19.25
C GLY A 146 -13.22 -1.47 -19.27
N GLY A 147 -12.17 -2.06 -18.68
CA GLY A 147 -10.80 -1.54 -18.75
C GLY A 147 -9.95 -2.29 -19.78
N GLY A 148 -9.29 -1.57 -20.69
CA GLY A 148 -8.24 -2.13 -21.55
C GLY A 148 -6.89 -2.26 -20.85
N ALA A 149 -6.71 -1.59 -19.71
CA ALA A 149 -5.48 -1.60 -18.92
C ALA A 149 -5.58 -2.54 -17.72
N THR A 150 -4.42 -3.03 -17.29
CA THR A 150 -4.27 -3.69 -16.00
C THR A 150 -4.30 -2.63 -14.91
N ILE A 151 -5.05 -2.85 -13.83
CA ILE A 151 -5.21 -1.88 -12.74
C ILE A 151 -5.08 -2.53 -11.36
N VAL A 152 -4.72 -1.71 -10.37
CA VAL A 152 -4.73 -2.00 -8.94
C VAL A 152 -5.56 -0.94 -8.23
N SER A 153 -6.66 -1.34 -7.60
CA SER A 153 -7.50 -0.47 -6.78
C SER A 153 -7.15 -0.65 -5.31
N VAL A 154 -6.88 0.46 -4.61
CA VAL A 154 -6.47 0.50 -3.19
C VAL A 154 -7.55 1.21 -2.39
N ASP A 155 -8.13 0.50 -1.43
CA ASP A 155 -9.20 0.98 -0.55
C ASP A 155 -8.77 0.83 0.92
N ASP A 156 -8.87 1.89 1.70
CA ASP A 156 -8.63 1.93 3.15
C ASP A 156 -9.92 2.23 3.93
N GLU A 157 -11.07 1.90 3.35
CA GLU A 157 -12.43 2.20 3.84
C GLU A 157 -12.77 3.70 3.89
N ARG A 158 -11.92 4.55 3.31
CA ARG A 158 -12.15 5.99 3.20
C ARG A 158 -12.24 6.40 1.73
N PRO A 159 -13.45 6.56 1.18
CA PRO A 159 -13.62 7.03 -0.19
C PRO A 159 -12.97 8.41 -0.41
N PRO A 160 -12.41 8.67 -1.60
CA PRO A 160 -12.40 7.80 -2.79
C PRO A 160 -11.31 6.71 -2.77
N VAL A 161 -11.52 5.64 -3.56
CA VAL A 161 -10.53 4.58 -3.81
C VAL A 161 -9.44 5.11 -4.75
N THR A 162 -8.19 4.70 -4.53
CA THR A 162 -7.08 5.02 -5.45
C THR A 162 -6.97 3.95 -6.52
N THR A 163 -6.85 4.33 -7.79
CA THR A 163 -6.62 3.43 -8.92
C THR A 163 -5.22 3.64 -9.47
N ILE A 164 -4.48 2.56 -9.61
CA ILE A 164 -3.16 2.54 -10.22
C ILE A 164 -3.26 1.79 -11.56
N SER A 165 -2.97 2.46 -12.66
CA SER A 165 -3.03 1.91 -14.02
C SER A 165 -1.66 1.46 -14.52
N PHE A 166 -1.57 0.33 -15.22
CA PHE A 166 -0.32 -0.14 -15.80
C PHE A 166 -0.28 0.16 -17.30
N ASN A 167 0.73 0.92 -17.72
CA ASN A 167 0.93 1.34 -19.12
C ASN A 167 -0.40 1.76 -19.81
N PRO A 168 -1.20 2.68 -19.21
CA PRO A 168 -2.45 3.09 -19.82
C PRO A 168 -2.21 3.72 -21.20
N THR A 169 -3.18 3.59 -22.09
CA THR A 169 -3.09 4.16 -23.44
C THR A 169 -3.27 5.68 -23.46
N THR A 170 -3.81 6.24 -22.38
CA THR A 170 -3.97 7.67 -22.16
C THR A 170 -2.99 8.12 -21.09
N GLU A 171 -2.30 9.23 -21.36
CA GLU A 171 -1.40 9.84 -20.39
C GLU A 171 -2.19 10.36 -19.18
N GLU A 172 -1.86 9.85 -17.99
CA GLU A 172 -2.42 10.30 -16.72
C GLU A 172 -1.56 11.44 -16.15
N PRO A 173 -2.15 12.46 -15.52
CA PRO A 173 -1.41 13.61 -15.00
C PRO A 173 -0.45 13.25 -13.85
N ASP A 174 -0.80 12.21 -13.09
CA ASP A 174 0.04 11.64 -12.05
C ASP A 174 0.54 10.29 -12.56
N HIS A 175 1.86 10.11 -12.67
CA HIS A 175 2.45 8.88 -13.16
C HIS A 175 3.90 8.72 -12.73
N ILE A 176 4.39 7.48 -12.82
CA ILE A 176 5.82 7.16 -12.75
C ILE A 176 6.27 6.49 -14.04
N ASP A 177 7.33 7.03 -14.64
CA ASP A 177 8.04 6.41 -15.75
C ASP A 177 9.30 5.71 -15.22
N VAL A 178 9.44 4.41 -15.48
CA VAL A 178 10.57 3.61 -15.00
C VAL A 178 11.37 3.08 -16.18
N ALA A 179 12.66 3.39 -16.18
CA ALA A 179 13.60 2.94 -17.20
C ALA A 179 14.10 1.51 -16.92
N ASP A 180 14.67 0.86 -17.94
CA ASP A 180 15.19 -0.50 -17.84
C ASP A 180 16.35 -0.66 -16.84
N ASP A 181 17.05 0.44 -16.52
CA ASP A 181 18.12 0.46 -15.52
C ASP A 181 17.61 0.63 -14.07
N GLY A 182 16.29 0.71 -13.89
CA GLY A 182 15.64 0.88 -12.58
C GLY A 182 15.60 2.33 -12.08
N SER A 183 16.13 3.29 -12.83
CA SER A 183 15.87 4.71 -12.60
C SER A 183 14.45 5.08 -12.99
N GLY A 184 13.97 6.26 -12.58
CA GLY A 184 12.64 6.68 -12.97
C GLY A 184 12.36 8.16 -12.77
N GLU A 185 11.18 8.57 -13.21
CA GLU A 185 10.69 9.94 -13.15
C GLU A 185 9.25 9.91 -12.60
N MET A 186 9.03 10.59 -11.47
CA MET A 186 7.72 10.67 -10.82
C MET A 186 7.10 12.04 -11.09
N TYR A 187 5.90 12.04 -11.63
CA TYR A 187 5.10 13.22 -11.93
C TYR A 187 3.88 13.22 -11.03
N LEU A 188 3.68 14.31 -10.29
CA LEU A 188 2.46 14.56 -9.51
C LEU A 188 1.98 15.97 -9.83
N ARG A 189 1.04 16.07 -10.76
CA ARG A 189 0.54 17.33 -11.33
C ARG A 189 1.69 18.21 -11.82
N ALA A 190 1.97 19.30 -11.11
CA ALA A 190 3.04 20.25 -11.44
C ALA A 190 4.39 19.89 -10.80
N ARG A 191 4.46 18.81 -10.01
CA ARG A 191 5.66 18.37 -9.31
C ARG A 191 6.33 17.23 -10.05
N PHE A 192 7.65 17.21 -9.94
CA PHE A 192 8.49 16.26 -10.65
C PHE A 192 9.68 15.87 -9.77
N TRP A 193 9.97 14.57 -9.73
CA TRP A 193 11.16 14.03 -9.09
C TRP A 193 11.87 13.04 -10.00
N ARG A 194 13.19 13.21 -10.13
CA ARG A 194 14.06 12.21 -10.77
C ARG A 194 14.55 11.24 -9.71
N LEU A 195 14.35 9.96 -9.97
CA LEU A 195 14.75 8.84 -9.14
C LEU A 195 16.01 8.21 -9.73
N ARG A 196 17.06 8.08 -8.91
CA ARG A 196 18.21 7.25 -9.27
C ARG A 196 17.86 5.76 -9.21
N GLN A 197 16.87 5.41 -8.39
CA GLN A 197 16.43 4.05 -8.17
C GLN A 197 14.97 4.05 -7.72
N VAL A 198 14.13 3.30 -8.43
CA VAL A 198 12.75 2.99 -8.03
C VAL A 198 12.75 1.69 -7.22
N LEU A 199 11.96 1.64 -6.15
CA LEU A 199 11.76 0.41 -5.39
C LEU A 199 10.93 -0.56 -6.23
N THR A 200 11.53 -1.72 -6.51
CA THR A 200 10.91 -2.80 -7.28
C THR A 200 11.05 -4.11 -6.53
N LEU A 201 10.19 -5.05 -6.87
CA LEU A 201 10.25 -6.43 -6.40
C LEU A 201 10.14 -7.37 -7.60
N ASP A 202 11.19 -8.15 -7.83
CA ASP A 202 11.24 -9.06 -8.96
C ASP A 202 10.34 -10.30 -8.77
N ASP A 203 10.21 -11.13 -9.81
CA ASP A 203 9.35 -12.32 -9.75
C ASP A 203 9.80 -13.36 -8.73
N VAL A 204 11.11 -13.50 -8.53
CA VAL A 204 11.68 -14.51 -7.64
C VAL A 204 11.40 -14.10 -6.20
N GLN A 205 11.68 -12.85 -5.86
CA GLN A 205 11.39 -12.26 -4.56
C GLN A 205 9.90 -12.27 -4.26
N TRP A 206 9.07 -11.87 -5.24
CA TRP A 206 7.62 -11.87 -5.09
C TRP A 206 7.07 -13.26 -4.82
N ARG A 207 7.50 -14.28 -5.59
CA ARG A 207 7.04 -15.65 -5.39
C ARG A 207 7.40 -16.18 -4.01
N VAL A 208 8.63 -15.96 -3.56
CA VAL A 208 9.06 -16.37 -2.21
C VAL A 208 8.21 -15.72 -1.13
N LEU A 209 7.88 -14.44 -1.29
CA LEU A 209 7.05 -13.71 -0.33
C LEU A 209 5.58 -14.13 -0.39
N ALA A 210 5.05 -14.35 -1.59
CA ALA A 210 3.69 -14.87 -1.80
C ALA A 210 3.51 -16.22 -1.11
N ASP A 211 4.45 -17.15 -1.32
CA ASP A 211 4.43 -18.48 -0.69
C ASP A 211 4.48 -18.36 0.85
N GLN A 212 5.24 -17.41 1.39
CA GLN A 212 5.33 -17.17 2.84
C GLN A 212 4.05 -16.57 3.42
N LEU A 213 3.43 -15.62 2.73
CA LEU A 213 2.18 -14.99 3.15
C LEU A 213 1.03 -16.00 3.15
N GLU A 214 0.92 -16.81 2.09
CA GLU A 214 -0.09 -17.87 2.00
C GLU A 214 0.09 -18.94 3.09
N ALA A 215 1.34 -19.32 3.40
CA ALA A 215 1.62 -20.25 4.50
C ALA A 215 1.28 -19.68 5.88
N ALA A 216 1.52 -18.38 6.11
CA ALA A 216 1.19 -17.73 7.39
C ALA A 216 -0.32 -17.69 7.63
N ASP A 217 -1.11 -17.37 6.62
CA ASP A 217 -2.58 -17.34 6.70
C ASP A 217 -3.17 -18.74 6.97
N GLN A 218 -2.60 -19.80 6.37
CA GLN A 218 -3.00 -21.18 6.64
C GLN A 218 -2.67 -21.64 8.07
N SER A 219 -1.55 -21.18 8.63
CA SER A 219 -1.16 -21.51 10.01
C SER A 219 -1.99 -20.75 11.07
N ALA A 220 -2.63 -19.64 10.70
CA ALA A 220 -3.47 -18.84 11.58
C ALA A 220 -4.93 -19.36 11.65
N ALA A 221 -5.31 -20.34 10.83
CA ALA A 221 -6.61 -20.98 10.90
C ALA A 221 -6.78 -21.71 12.26
N PRO A 222 -7.89 -21.52 12.98
CA PRO A 222 -8.12 -22.21 14.24
C PRO A 222 -8.16 -23.74 14.01
N PRO A 223 -7.63 -24.56 14.93
CA PRO A 223 -7.70 -26.01 14.78
C PRO A 223 -9.17 -26.42 14.67
N ASP A 224 -9.44 -27.33 13.74
CA ASP A 224 -10.74 -27.99 13.58
C ASP A 224 -11.27 -28.35 14.97
N ARG A 225 -12.37 -27.71 15.38
CA ARG A 225 -13.04 -28.10 16.61
C ARG A 225 -13.39 -29.59 16.46
N PRO A 226 -12.97 -30.47 17.38
CA PRO A 226 -13.35 -31.86 17.31
C PRO A 226 -14.87 -31.92 17.22
N THR A 227 -15.37 -32.54 16.15
CA THR A 227 -16.79 -32.76 15.93
C THR A 227 -17.33 -33.50 17.13
N VAL A 228 -18.01 -32.78 18.04
CA VAL A 228 -18.70 -33.41 19.16
C VAL A 228 -19.81 -34.23 18.53
N ALA A 229 -19.65 -35.56 18.58
CA ALA A 229 -20.66 -36.49 18.10
C ALA A 229 -22.03 -36.13 18.70
N PRO A 230 -23.11 -36.11 17.90
CA PRO A 230 -24.44 -35.84 18.43
C PRO A 230 -24.76 -36.86 19.53
N PRO A 231 -25.39 -36.42 20.64
CA PRO A 231 -25.74 -37.34 21.73
C PRO A 231 -26.73 -38.40 21.20
N PRO A 232 -26.63 -39.64 21.67
CA PRO A 232 -27.54 -40.71 21.26
C PRO A 232 -28.99 -40.36 21.62
N ASP A 233 -29.89 -40.73 20.72
CA ASP A 233 -31.33 -40.45 20.70
C ASP A 233 -31.99 -40.37 22.09
N ARG A 234 -32.62 -39.21 22.33
CA ARG A 234 -33.64 -39.09 23.37
C ARG A 234 -34.83 -39.96 22.96
N VAL A 235 -35.01 -41.08 23.65
CA VAL A 235 -36.23 -41.89 23.60
C VAL A 235 -37.42 -40.99 23.90
N THR A 236 -38.23 -40.71 22.88
CA THR A 236 -39.54 -40.08 23.00
C THR A 236 -40.46 -41.06 23.73
N VAL A 237 -40.77 -40.76 25.00
CA VAL A 237 -41.85 -41.42 25.73
C VAL A 237 -43.16 -40.83 25.22
N SER A 238 -43.87 -41.58 24.37
CA SER A 238 -45.25 -41.29 24.00
C SER A 238 -46.15 -41.37 25.23
N ALA A 239 -46.89 -40.30 25.51
CA ALA A 239 -47.94 -40.30 26.52
C ALA A 239 -49.13 -41.17 26.05
N PRO A 240 -49.77 -41.94 26.95
CA PRO A 240 -50.93 -42.75 26.60
C PRO A 240 -52.19 -41.89 26.41
N ASP A 241 -52.96 -42.28 25.39
CA ASP A 241 -54.31 -41.83 25.06
C ASP A 241 -55.23 -41.82 26.28
N ALA A 242 -55.87 -40.67 26.53
CA ALA A 242 -56.98 -40.55 27.47
C ALA A 242 -58.26 -40.21 26.70
N ARG A 243 -59.10 -41.21 26.47
CA ARG A 243 -60.54 -41.03 26.19
C ARG A 243 -61.37 -42.15 26.82
N ALA A 244 -62.59 -41.74 27.21
CA ALA A 244 -63.67 -42.43 27.93
C ALA A 244 -63.45 -42.45 29.45
N THR A 245 -64.33 -41.86 30.28
CA THR A 245 -65.80 -41.68 30.19
C THR A 245 -66.26 -40.35 30.75
#